data_AF-A0A0D7AIL8-F1
#
_entry.id   AF-A0A0D7AIL8-F1
#
_cell.length_a   1.000
_cell.length_b   1.000
_cell.length_c   1.000
_cell.angle_alpha   90.00
_cell.angle_beta   90.00
_cell.angle_gamma   90.00
#
_symmetry.space_group_name_H-M   'P 1'
#
loop_
_entity.id
_entity.type
_entity.pdbx_description
1 polymer ?
#
loop_
_entity_poly.entity_id
_entity_poly.type
_entity_poly.pdbx_seq_one_letter_code
_entity_poly.pdbx_strand_id
1 'polypeptide(L)'
;KPSIDQGTLEGLERRLSNRPEKSDLVDRGILKDDKGVAPSLIAAREKLKRSQLEDKLGNALQHRPKPDELVDAGILQGPSTIHDIGLHLTPSIQLM
;
A
#
# COMPACT_ATOMS: atom_id res chain seq x y z
N LYS A 1 9.89 40.42 32.77
CA LYS A 1 10.17 39.30 33.70
C LYS A 1 9.88 38.02 32.94
N PRO A 2 10.84 37.09 32.79
CA PRO A 2 10.61 35.90 31.97
C PRO A 2 9.57 35.05 32.69
N SER A 3 8.37 34.97 32.11
CA SER A 3 7.25 34.20 32.61
C SER A 3 7.23 32.87 31.88
N ILE A 4 8.28 32.07 32.07
CA ILE A 4 8.34 30.71 31.54
C ILE A 4 8.68 29.83 32.74
N ASP A 5 7.71 29.02 33.16
CA ASP A 5 7.89 28.08 34.26
C ASP A 5 8.99 27.06 33.93
N GLN A 6 9.85 26.77 34.91
CA GLN A 6 10.97 25.83 34.73
C GLN A 6 10.50 24.44 34.28
N GLY A 7 9.35 23.97 34.74
CA GLY A 7 8.77 22.70 34.28
C GLY A 7 8.36 22.70 32.81
N THR A 8 8.03 23.88 32.25
CA THR A 8 7.72 24.00 30.81
C THR A 8 8.99 23.91 29.97
N LEU A 9 10.10 24.48 30.46
CA LEU A 9 11.42 24.37 29.84
C LEU A 9 11.89 22.92 29.79
N GLU A 10 11.85 22.23 30.92
CA GLU A 10 12.31 20.83 31.03
C GLU A 10 11.46 19.88 30.16
N GLY A 11 10.14 20.11 30.11
CA GLY A 11 9.24 19.38 29.22
C GLY A 11 9.51 19.64 27.74
N LEU A 12 9.86 20.88 27.36
CA LEU A 12 10.20 21.24 25.98
C LEU A 12 11.51 20.59 25.55
N GLU A 13 12.55 20.67 26.38
CA GLU A 13 13.86 20.06 26.11
C GLU A 13 13.73 18.56 25.85
N ARG A 14 12.99 17.85 26.71
CA ARG A 14 12.75 16.41 26.53
C ARG A 14 12.07 16.08 25.19
N ARG A 15 11.12 16.92 24.74
CA ARG A 15 10.40 16.72 23.47
C ARG A 15 11.28 17.02 22.25
N LEU A 16 12.16 18.01 22.36
CA LEU A 16 13.13 18.33 21.31
C LEU A 16 14.17 17.23 21.15
N SER A 17 14.68 16.67 22.27
CA SER A 17 15.65 15.56 22.24
C SER A 17 15.07 14.27 21.65
N ASN A 18 13.78 14.02 21.82
CA ASN A 18 13.08 12.86 21.25
C ASN A 18 12.38 13.16 19.92
N ARG A 19 12.72 14.28 19.26
CA ARG A 19 12.08 14.67 18.01
C ARG A 19 12.51 13.70 16.88
N PRO A 20 11.57 13.00 16.23
CA PRO A 20 11.89 12.15 15.09
C PRO A 20 12.38 12.96 13.89
N GLU A 21 13.17 12.34 13.02
CA GLU A 21 13.66 12.99 11.81
C GLU A 21 12.52 13.21 10.80
N LYS A 22 12.79 14.10 9.82
CA LYS A 22 11.83 14.39 8.77
C LYS A 22 11.50 13.14 7.93
N SER A 23 12.49 12.30 7.65
CA SER A 23 12.34 11.03 6.92
C SER A 23 11.36 10.10 7.62
N ASP A 24 11.51 9.88 8.93
CA ASP A 24 10.60 9.04 9.72
C ASP A 24 9.14 9.50 9.62
N LEU A 25 8.92 10.81 9.60
CA LEU A 25 7.57 11.36 9.45
C LEU A 25 7.00 11.11 8.05
N VAL A 26 7.84 11.11 7.01
CA VAL A 26 7.44 10.79 5.64
C VAL A 26 7.14 9.30 5.49
N ASP A 27 8.00 8.44 6.03
CA ASP A 27 7.83 6.98 5.98
C ASP A 27 6.58 6.51 6.73
N ARG A 28 6.28 7.15 7.86
CA ARG A 28 5.03 6.91 8.62
C ARG A 28 3.79 7.54 7.96
N GLY A 29 3.95 8.27 6.86
CA GLY A 29 2.85 8.95 6.15
C GLY A 29 2.25 10.16 6.89
N ILE A 30 2.93 10.67 7.93
CA ILE A 30 2.52 11.83 8.71
C ILE A 30 2.83 13.12 7.94
N LEU A 31 4.05 13.21 7.42
CA LEU A 31 4.48 14.30 6.54
C LEU A 31 4.45 13.80 5.09
N LYS A 32 4.08 14.65 4.15
CA LYS A 32 4.13 14.29 2.72
C LYS A 32 5.55 14.53 2.19
N ASP A 33 5.96 13.75 1.18
CA ASP A 33 7.23 14.05 0.51
C ASP A 33 7.02 15.26 -0.41
N ASP A 34 7.52 16.41 0.05
CA ASP A 34 7.30 17.72 -0.56
C ASP A 34 8.60 18.34 -1.07
N LYS A 35 9.54 17.52 -1.56
CA LYS A 35 10.75 18.05 -2.19
C LYS A 35 10.34 18.94 -3.39
N GLY A 36 10.48 20.26 -3.22
CA GLY A 36 10.23 21.26 -4.25
C GLY A 36 8.79 21.79 -4.36
N VAL A 37 7.87 21.44 -3.45
CA VAL A 37 6.48 21.94 -3.48
C VAL A 37 6.23 22.87 -2.29
N ALA A 38 5.59 24.02 -2.56
CA ALA A 38 5.23 24.97 -1.50
C ALA A 38 4.24 24.33 -0.50
N PRO A 39 4.36 24.59 0.82
CA PRO A 39 3.51 23.96 1.84
C PRO A 39 2.00 24.14 1.62
N SER A 40 1.59 25.27 1.06
CA SER A 40 0.18 25.57 0.74
C SER A 40 -0.39 24.74 -0.40
N LEU A 41 0.46 24.22 -1.30
CA LEU A 41 0.05 23.49 -2.50
C LEU A 41 0.01 21.97 -2.31
N ILE A 42 0.56 21.45 -1.21
CA ILE A 42 0.65 20.01 -0.91
C ILE A 42 -0.74 19.36 -0.95
N ALA A 43 -1.71 19.98 -0.29
CA ALA A 43 -3.09 19.49 -0.21
C ALA A 43 -3.76 19.42 -1.58
N ALA A 44 -3.58 20.47 -2.41
CA ALA A 44 -4.12 20.51 -3.77
C ALA A 44 -3.47 19.44 -4.66
N ARG A 45 -2.15 19.27 -4.58
CA ARG A 45 -1.40 18.22 -5.29
C ARG A 45 -1.89 16.82 -4.91
N GLU A 46 -2.11 16.56 -3.62
CA GLU A 46 -2.64 15.25 -3.17
C GLU A 46 -4.05 15.00 -3.68
N LYS A 47 -4.92 16.02 -3.61
CA LYS A 47 -6.28 15.90 -4.14
C LYS A 47 -6.26 15.55 -5.64
N LEU A 48 -5.40 16.21 -6.41
CA LEU A 48 -5.22 15.91 -7.83
C LEU A 48 -4.69 14.49 -8.05
N LYS A 49 -3.63 14.10 -7.31
CA LYS A 49 -3.05 12.75 -7.40
C LYS A 49 -4.10 11.68 -7.11
N ARG A 50 -4.93 11.90 -6.09
CA ARG A 50 -6.02 10.99 -5.74
C ARG A 50 -7.05 10.86 -6.87
N SER A 51 -7.53 11.99 -7.40
CA SER A 51 -8.48 11.99 -8.54
C SER A 51 -7.92 11.22 -9.74
N GLN A 52 -6.65 11.47 -10.09
CA GLN A 52 -6.00 10.76 -11.20
C GLN A 52 -5.89 9.25 -10.94
N LEU A 53 -5.66 8.83 -9.70
CA LEU A 53 -5.65 7.41 -9.34
C LEU A 53 -7.04 6.80 -9.42
N GLU A 54 -8.07 7.52 -8.95
CA GLU A 54 -9.47 7.10 -9.04
C GLU A 54 -9.90 6.91 -10.50
N ASP A 55 -9.56 7.85 -11.38
CA ASP A 55 -9.86 7.78 -12.81
C ASP A 55 -9.13 6.60 -13.49
N LYS A 56 -7.83 6.45 -13.22
CA LYS A 56 -7.03 5.34 -13.75
C LYS A 56 -7.56 3.98 -13.29
N LEU A 57 -7.89 3.87 -12.01
CA LEU A 57 -8.46 2.65 -11.46
C LEU A 57 -9.83 2.35 -12.07
N GLY A 58 -10.69 3.36 -12.19
CA GLY A 58 -12.00 3.24 -12.84
C GLY A 58 -11.89 2.70 -14.26
N ASN A 59 -10.98 3.26 -15.06
CA ASN A 59 -10.72 2.79 -16.42
C ASN A 59 -10.20 1.34 -16.46
N ALA A 60 -9.24 1.00 -15.59
CA ALA A 60 -8.71 -0.36 -15.51
C ALA A 60 -9.76 -1.39 -15.07
N LEU A 61 -10.72 -0.99 -14.23
CA LEU A 61 -11.83 -1.85 -13.82
C LEU A 61 -12.87 -2.03 -14.93
N GLN A 62 -13.13 -1.01 -15.73
CA GLN A 62 -14.05 -1.11 -16.88
C GLN A 62 -13.53 -2.07 -17.95
N HIS A 63 -12.23 -2.05 -18.21
CA HIS A 63 -11.57 -2.96 -19.15
C HIS A 63 -11.01 -4.23 -18.49
N ARG A 64 -11.52 -4.60 -17.31
CA ARG A 64 -11.04 -5.79 -16.61
C ARG A 64 -11.34 -7.05 -17.44
N PRO A 65 -10.31 -7.78 -17.91
CA PRO A 65 -10.51 -8.99 -18.70
C PRO A 65 -11.17 -10.08 -17.87
N LYS A 66 -11.93 -10.95 -18.55
CA LYS A 66 -12.57 -12.08 -17.90
C LYS A 66 -11.55 -13.15 -17.51
N PRO A 67 -11.84 -13.98 -16.50
CA PRO A 67 -10.98 -15.10 -16.15
C PRO A 67 -10.67 -16.03 -17.34
N ASP A 68 -11.65 -16.31 -18.20
CA ASP A 68 -11.46 -17.14 -19.39
C ASP A 68 -10.45 -16.55 -20.37
N GLU A 69 -10.53 -15.24 -20.65
CA GLU A 69 -9.58 -14.52 -21.51
C GLU A 69 -8.15 -14.56 -20.94
N LEU A 70 -8.02 -14.54 -19.62
CA LEU A 70 -6.73 -14.68 -18.94
C LEU A 70 -6.19 -16.11 -18.98
N VAL A 71 -7.06 -17.13 -19.03
CA VAL A 71 -6.67 -18.53 -19.24
C VAL A 71 -6.18 -18.75 -20.67
N ASP A 72 -6.89 -18.19 -21.65
CA ASP A 72 -6.49 -18.23 -23.07
C ASP A 72 -5.16 -17.51 -23.31
N ALA A 73 -4.92 -16.40 -22.59
CA ALA A 73 -3.65 -15.68 -22.61
C ALA A 73 -2.52 -16.40 -21.84
N GLY A 74 -2.79 -17.54 -21.19
CA GLY A 74 -1.83 -18.31 -20.39
C GLY A 74 -1.40 -17.63 -19.08
N ILE A 75 -2.11 -16.59 -18.64
CA ILE A 75 -1.83 -15.82 -17.42
C ILE A 75 -2.48 -16.50 -16.20
N LEU A 76 -3.69 -17.02 -16.36
CA LEU A 76 -4.36 -17.86 -15.36
C LEU A 76 -4.30 -19.33 -15.78
N GLN A 77 -4.13 -20.22 -14.80
CA GLN A 77 -4.41 -21.64 -15.01
C GLN A 77 -5.93 -21.81 -14.93
N GLY A 78 -6.51 -22.60 -15.84
CA GLY A 78 -7.94 -22.91 -15.85
C GLY A 78 -8.40 -23.56 -14.54
N PRO A 79 -9.71 -23.81 -14.36
CA PRO A 79 -10.28 -24.46 -13.17
C PRO A 79 -9.90 -25.96 -13.10
N SER A 80 -8.60 -26.25 -13.15
CA SER A 80 -8.01 -27.49 -12.69
C SER A 80 -7.97 -27.37 -11.18
N THR A 81 -8.94 -28.03 -10.56
CA THR A 81 -8.94 -28.52 -9.18
C THR A 81 -7.56 -28.46 -8.52
N ILE A 82 -7.49 -27.67 -7.44
CA ILE A 82 -6.69 -27.91 -6.23
C ILE A 82 -5.62 -28.99 -6.40
N HIS A 83 -4.34 -28.61 -6.37
CA HIS A 83 -3.23 -29.50 -6.00
C HIS A 83 -3.36 -30.94 -6.54
N ASP A 84 -2.97 -31.24 -7.78
CA ASP A 84 -2.64 -32.63 -8.13
C ASP A 84 -1.18 -32.91 -7.72
N ILE A 85 -1.06 -33.05 -6.40
CA ILE A 85 -0.25 -33.98 -5.64
C ILE A 85 0.76 -34.78 -6.48
N GLY A 86 2.05 -34.49 -6.28
CA GLY A 86 3.05 -35.53 -6.47
C GLY A 86 2.71 -36.73 -5.56
N LEU A 87 2.61 -37.92 -6.15
CA LEU A 87 2.51 -39.24 -5.51
C LEU A 87 1.10 -39.66 -5.04
N HIS A 88 0.44 -40.54 -5.80
CA HIS A 88 0.44 -41.99 -5.51
C HIS A 88 -0.33 -42.75 -6.61
N LEU A 89 0.40 -43.58 -7.35
CA LEU A 89 -0.19 -44.66 -8.15
C LEU A 89 -0.73 -45.71 -7.18
N THR A 90 -2.04 -45.95 -7.17
CA THR A 90 -2.61 -47.21 -6.67
C THR A 90 -3.34 -47.90 -7.82
N PRO A 91 -2.92 -49.10 -8.24
CA PRO A 91 -3.61 -49.82 -9.30
C PRO A 91 -4.96 -50.35 -8.81
N SER A 92 -5.97 -50.25 -9.66
CA SER A 92 -7.33 -50.77 -9.46
C SER A 92 -7.32 -52.24 -9.03
N ILE A 93 -7.82 -52.54 -7.83
CA ILE A 93 -8.21 -53.91 -7.46
C ILE A 93 -9.55 -54.20 -8.15
N GLN A 94 -9.48 -54.98 -9.23
CA GLN A 94 -10.65 -55.60 -9.85
C GLN A 94 -11.15 -56.72 -8.93
N LEU A 95 -12.33 -56.55 -8.34
CA LEU A 95 -13.02 -57.61 -7.62
C LEU A 95 -13.80 -58.47 -8.63
N MET A 96 -13.44 -59.76 -8.74
CA MET A 96 -14.30 -60.83 -9.24
C MET A 96 -15.13 -61.37 -8.08
#